data_AF-A0A380JBQ6-F1
#
_entry.id   AF-A0A380JBQ6-F1
#
_cell.length_a   1.000
_cell.length_b   1.000
_cell.length_c   1.000
_cell.angle_alpha   90.00
_cell.angle_beta   90.00
_cell.angle_gamma   90.00
#
_symmetry.space_group_name_H-M   'P 1'
#
loop_
_entity.id
_entity.type
_entity.pdbx_description
1 polymer ?
#
loop_
_entity_poly.entity_id
_entity_poly.type
_entity_poly.pdbx_seq_one_letter_code
_entity_poly.pdbx_strand_id
1 'polypeptide(L)' 'MLENLTKKFDTLSDGLYTIIMTILVLSIKVPDKMSQLPQFGTDILWFLISFIIIANQWYRS' A
#
# COMPACT_ATOMS: atom_id res chain seq x y z
N MET A 1 -26.35 17.80 -6.22
CA MET A 1 -26.33 17.10 -4.91
C MET A 1 -25.54 15.79 -4.98
N LEU A 2 -25.87 14.89 -5.92
CA LEU A 2 -25.13 13.64 -6.18
C LEU A 2 -23.64 13.84 -6.50
N GLU A 3 -23.31 14.81 -7.35
CA GLU A 3 -21.91 15.09 -7.76
C GLU A 3 -20.99 15.45 -6.58
N ASN A 4 -21.54 16.05 -5.53
CA ASN A 4 -20.81 16.43 -4.33
C ASN A 4 -20.59 15.23 -3.38
N LEU A 5 -21.44 14.20 -3.48
CA LEU A 5 -21.26 12.94 -2.77
C LEU A 5 -20.21 12.07 -3.45
N THR A 6 -20.20 12.01 -4.80
CA THR A 6 -19.19 11.30 -5.58
C THR A 6 -17.78 11.84 -5.29
N LYS A 7 -17.59 13.17 -5.39
CA LYS A 7 -16.29 13.81 -5.08
C LYS A 7 -15.79 13.53 -3.66
N LYS A 8 -16.69 13.48 -2.68
CA LYS A 8 -16.35 13.13 -1.29
C LYS A 8 -15.96 11.66 -1.15
N PHE A 9 -16.63 10.77 -1.89
CA PHE A 9 -16.31 9.35 -1.90
C PHE A 9 -14.96 9.09 -2.57
N ASP A 10 -14.66 9.76 -3.68
CA ASP A 10 -13.36 9.68 -4.36
C ASP A 10 -12.23 10.15 -3.43
N THR A 11 -12.42 11.30 -2.76
CA THR A 11 -11.44 11.82 -1.79
C THR A 11 -11.23 10.87 -0.61
N LEU A 12 -12.30 10.21 -0.15
CA LEU A 12 -12.23 9.23 0.94
C LEU A 12 -11.52 7.95 0.49
N SER A 13 -11.82 7.49 -0.73
CA SER A 13 -11.17 6.34 -1.38
C SER A 13 -9.66 6.58 -1.50
N ASP A 14 -9.23 7.74 -1.99
CA ASP A 14 -7.82 8.14 -2.07
C ASP A 14 -7.11 8.08 -0.71
N GLY A 15 -7.79 8.57 0.34
CA GLY A 15 -7.31 8.49 1.71
C GLY A 15 -7.12 7.04 2.19
N LEU A 16 -8.08 6.16 1.89
CA LEU A 16 -8.00 4.74 2.25
C LEU A 16 -6.84 4.04 1.54
N TYR A 17 -6.69 4.25 0.23
CA TYR A 17 -5.57 3.67 -0.53
C TYR A 17 -4.22 4.13 0.01
N THR A 18 -4.09 5.41 0.36
CA THR A 18 -2.88 5.97 0.98
C THR A 18 -2.55 5.29 2.31
N ILE A 19 -3.55 5.11 3.18
CA ILE A 19 -3.38 4.45 4.49
C ILE A 19 -2.96 2.99 4.30
N ILE A 20 -3.63 2.25 3.42
CA ILE A 20 -3.31 0.84 3.15
C ILE A 20 -1.88 0.70 2.65
N MET A 21 -1.48 1.50 1.66
CA MET A 21 -0.11 1.51 1.13
C MET A 21 0.93 1.83 2.22
N THR A 22 0.62 2.77 3.10
CA THR A 22 1.49 3.13 4.23
C THR A 22 1.63 1.99 5.23
N ILE A 23 0.52 1.35 5.62
CA ILE A 23 0.54 0.21 6.55
C ILE A 23 1.35 -0.96 5.96
N LEU A 24 1.23 -1.22 4.66
CA LEU A 24 2.00 -2.27 4.00
C LEU A 24 3.51 -2.04 4.11
N VAL A 25 3.98 -0.80 3.93
CA VAL A 25 5.40 -0.45 4.13
C VAL A 25 5.81 -0.65 5.59
N LEU A 26 5.00 -0.14 6.52
CA LEU A 26 5.32 -0.18 7.96
C LEU A 26 5.26 -1.59 8.55
N SER A 27 4.56 -2.52 7.90
CA SER A 27 4.48 -3.91 8.32
C SER A 27 5.76 -4.71 8.04
N ILE A 28 6.68 -4.19 7.21
CA ILE A 28 7.94 -4.87 6.90
C ILE A 28 8.89 -4.70 8.09
N LYS A 29 9.30 -5.83 8.69
CA LYS A 29 10.23 -5.82 9.82
C LYS A 29 11.66 -5.60 9.32
N VAL A 30 12.34 -4.62 9.90
CA VAL A 30 13.77 -4.41 9.65
C VAL A 30 14.55 -5.53 10.35
N PRO A 31 15.46 -6.22 9.65
CA PRO A 31 16.20 -7.33 10.22
C PRO A 31 17.26 -6.83 11.21
N ASP A 32 17.31 -7.42 12.40
CA ASP A 32 18.31 -7.11 13.43
C ASP A 32 19.61 -7.93 13.24
N LYS A 33 19.58 -8.94 12.39
CA LYS A 33 20.69 -9.88 12.14
C LYS A 33 20.91 -10.13 10.66
N MET A 34 22.16 -10.28 10.26
CA MET A 34 22.53 -10.58 8.87
C MET A 34 21.90 -11.88 8.33
N SER A 35 21.65 -12.87 9.18
CA SER A 35 21.00 -14.12 8.79
C SER A 35 19.55 -13.94 8.32
N GLN A 36 18.92 -12.80 8.62
CA GLN A 36 17.54 -12.48 8.25
C GLN A 36 17.46 -11.65 6.95
N LEU A 37 18.59 -11.22 6.39
CA LEU A 37 18.63 -10.44 5.14
C LEU A 37 17.96 -11.14 3.95
N PRO A 38 18.11 -12.46 3.74
CA PRO A 38 17.42 -13.14 2.64
C PRO A 38 15.88 -13.10 2.79
N GLN A 39 15.38 -13.26 4.03
CA GLN A 39 13.96 -13.17 4.31
C GLN A 39 13.45 -11.75 4.11
N PHE A 40 14.18 -10.75 4.62
CA PHE A 40 13.85 -9.34 4.43
C PHE A 40 13.77 -8.94 2.95
N GLY A 41 14.71 -9.40 2.12
CA GLY A 41 14.66 -9.17 0.67
C GLY A 41 13.41 -9.79 0.02
N THR A 42 12.99 -10.97 0.49
CA THR A 42 11.74 -11.62 0.04
C THR A 42 10.51 -10.83 0.46
N ASP A 43 10.49 -10.33 1.71
CA ASP A 43 9.39 -9.51 2.23
C ASP A 43 9.26 -8.18 1.47
N ILE A 44 10.39 -7.54 1.10
CA ILE A 44 10.40 -6.35 0.24
C ILE A 44 9.82 -6.67 -1.15
N LEU A 45 10.18 -7.80 -1.76
CA LEU A 45 9.64 -8.19 -3.06
C LEU A 45 8.12 -8.40 -2.99
N TRP A 46 7.63 -9.08 -1.96
CA TRP A 46 6.19 -9.26 -1.73
C TRP A 46 5.48 -7.94 -1.49
N PHE A 47 6.10 -7.03 -0.75
CA PHE A 47 5.60 -5.68 -0.59
C PHE A 47 5.49 -4.96 -1.94
N LEU A 48 6.53 -4.98 -2.78
CA LEU A 48 6.53 -4.30 -4.07
C LEU A 48 5.42 -4.83 -4.99
N ILE A 49 5.24 -6.16 -5.06
CA ILE A 49 4.16 -6.78 -5.84
C ILE A 49 2.79 -6.28 -5.34
N SER A 50 2.57 -6.34 -4.02
CA SER A 50 1.31 -5.92 -3.40
C SER A 50 1.04 -4.43 -3.61
N PHE A 51 2.07 -3.60 -3.44
CA PHE A 51 2.00 -2.16 -3.65
C PHE A 51 1.64 -1.82 -5.09
N ILE A 52 2.27 -2.45 -6.08
CA ILE A 52 1.97 -2.23 -7.50
C ILE A 52 0.52 -2.61 -7.83
N ILE A 53 0.03 -3.73 -7.32
CA ILE A 53 -1.36 -4.16 -7.53
C ILE A 53 -2.34 -3.12 -6.98
N ILE A 54 -2.13 -2.68 -5.74
CA ILE A 54 -3.01 -1.71 -5.08
C ILE A 54 -2.93 -0.33 -5.74
N ALA A 55 -1.72 0.13 -6.07
CA ALA A 55 -1.52 1.39 -6.77
C ALA A 55 -2.16 1.38 -8.16
N ASN A 56 -2.06 0.27 -8.89
CA ASN A 56 -2.74 0.11 -10.19
C ASN A 56 -4.26 0.05 -10.04
N GLN A 57 -4.79 -0.48 -8.94
CA GLN A 57 -6.22 -0.45 -8.64
C GLN A 57 -6.68 0.97 -8.33
N TRP A 58 -5.93 1.70 -7.50
CA TRP A 58 -6.18 3.11 -7.19
C TRP A 58 -6.16 3.98 -8.45
N TYR A 59 -5.17 3.79 -9.33
CA TYR A 59 -5.06 4.55 -10.59
C TYR A 59 -6.25 4.35 -11.54
N ARG A 60 -6.91 3.19 -11.48
CA ARG A 60 -8.10 2.89 -12.30
C ARG A 60 -9.42 3.34 -11.65
N SER A 61 -9.37 3.74 -10.38
CA SER A 61 -10.54 3.97 -9.54
C SER A 61 -11.12 5.37 -9.71
#